data_AF-A0A7Y4UPH6-F1
#
_entry.id   AF-A0A7Y4UPH6-F1
#
_cell.length_a   1.000
_cell.length_b   1.000
_cell.length_c   1.000
_cell.angle_alpha   90.00
_cell.angle_beta   90.00
_cell.angle_gamma   90.00
#
_symmetry.space_group_name_H-M   'P 1'
#
loop_
_entity.id
_entity.type
_entity.pdbx_description
1 polymer ?
#
loop_
_entity_poly.entity_id
_entity_poly.type
_entity_poly.pdbx_seq_one_letter_code
_entity_poly.pdbx_strand_id
1 'polypeptide(L)'
;MDKEHSKKSSRKPWSYGMIVAFLLMILLMPPLLHLFAGGGVILVTLLLAALIFGFIDAKTFRFTASFPLLVGVAYFLDMQMYFNAGTWIYLPIMVIFAFVGGALGAPQGLRSLGEED
;
A
#
# COMPACT_ATOMS: atom_id res chain seq x y z
N MET A 1 41.31 -2.31 -17.55
CA MET A 1 40.48 -3.36 -16.93
C MET A 1 39.58 -2.65 -15.94
N ASP A 2 38.55 -2.00 -16.49
CA ASP A 2 37.72 -1.06 -15.76
C ASP A 2 36.76 -1.83 -14.87
N LYS A 3 36.91 -1.65 -13.56
CA LYS A 3 35.96 -2.16 -12.58
C LYS A 3 34.72 -1.28 -12.67
N GLU A 4 33.73 -1.73 -13.44
CA GLU A 4 32.35 -1.26 -13.31
C GLU A 4 31.93 -1.44 -11.84
N HIS A 5 31.99 -0.36 -11.08
CA HIS A 5 31.29 -0.28 -9.82
C HIS A 5 29.80 -0.33 -10.14
N SER A 6 29.24 -1.53 -10.12
CA SER A 6 27.82 -1.79 -9.93
C SER A 6 27.38 -0.97 -8.72
N LYS A 7 26.85 0.23 -8.99
CA LYS A 7 26.29 1.12 -7.98
C LYS A 7 24.96 0.49 -7.59
N LYS A 8 25.02 -0.59 -6.78
CA LYS A 8 23.85 -1.14 -6.10
C LYS A 8 23.18 0.05 -5.43
N SER A 9 22.03 0.44 -5.97
CA SER A 9 21.12 1.39 -5.34
C SER A 9 20.73 0.78 -3.99
N SER A 10 21.54 1.09 -2.97
CA SER A 10 21.31 0.66 -1.60
C SER A 10 20.11 1.44 -1.11
N ARG A 11 18.90 0.91 -1.36
CA ARG A 11 17.69 1.41 -0.71
C ARG A 11 17.98 1.48 0.78
N LYS A 12 17.81 2.66 1.38
CA LYS A 12 18.10 2.87 2.80
C LYS A 12 17.26 1.85 3.60
N PRO A 13 17.83 1.14 4.60
CA PRO A 13 17.10 0.13 5.37
C PRO A 13 15.81 0.68 6.01
N TRP A 14 15.80 1.98 6.33
CA TRP A 14 14.63 2.70 6.80
C TRP A 14 13.42 2.65 5.85
N SER A 15 13.64 2.60 4.53
CA SER A 15 12.56 2.52 3.53
C SER A 15 11.73 1.25 3.68
N TYR A 16 12.39 0.12 3.96
CA TYR A 16 11.69 -1.15 4.18
C TYR A 16 10.92 -1.15 5.49
N GLY A 17 11.47 -0.52 6.54
CA GLY A 17 10.77 -0.37 7.83
C GLY A 17 9.45 0.38 7.69
N MET A 18 9.41 1.43 6.87
CA MET A 18 8.18 2.20 6.63
C MET A 18 7.11 1.40 5.90
N ILE A 19 7.49 0.66 4.85
CA ILE A 19 6.55 -0.21 4.12
C ILE A 19 5.97 -1.26 5.07
N VAL A 20 6.83 -1.94 5.84
CA VAL A 20 6.39 -2.93 6.82
C VAL A 20 5.45 -2.30 7.85
N ALA A 21 5.74 -1.10 8.35
CA ALA A 21 4.87 -0.39 9.29
C ALA A 21 3.48 -0.11 8.70
N PHE A 22 3.36 0.33 7.45
CA PHE A 22 2.06 0.53 6.80
C PHE A 22 1.28 -0.76 6.64
N LEU A 23 1.93 -1.83 6.21
CA LEU A 23 1.28 -3.14 6.05
C LEU A 23 0.82 -3.70 7.40
N LEU A 24 1.62 -3.55 8.45
CA LEU A 24 1.23 -3.91 9.82
C LEU A 24 0.07 -3.04 10.32
N MET A 25 0.04 -1.75 10.00
CA MET A 25 -1.08 -0.89 10.38
C MET A 25 -2.40 -1.32 9.72
N ILE A 26 -2.35 -1.76 8.46
CA ILE A 26 -3.51 -2.38 7.81
C ILE A 26 -3.92 -3.65 8.55
N LEU A 27 -2.98 -4.57 8.77
CA LEU A 27 -3.24 -5.87 9.42
C LEU A 27 -3.76 -5.75 10.87
N LEU A 28 -3.34 -4.72 11.59
CA LEU A 28 -3.68 -4.51 13.00
C LEU A 28 -4.90 -3.62 13.18
N MET A 29 -5.32 -2.88 12.15
CA MET A 29 -6.48 -1.98 12.26
C MET A 29 -7.77 -2.70 12.66
N PRO A 30 -8.14 -3.86 12.06
CA PRO A 30 -9.36 -4.56 12.44
C PRO A 30 -9.42 -4.95 13.92
N PRO A 31 -8.43 -5.67 14.51
CA PRO A 31 -8.48 -6.02 15.92
C PRO A 31 -8.35 -4.80 16.85
N LEU A 32 -7.72 -3.71 16.43
CA LEU A 32 -7.65 -2.48 17.24
C LEU A 32 -8.98 -1.72 17.28
N LEU A 33 -9.74 -1.72 16.19
CA LEU A 33 -10.96 -0.93 16.05
C LEU A 33 -12.25 -1.70 16.39
N HIS A 34 -12.23 -3.03 16.42
CA HIS A 34 -13.43 -3.84 16.66
C HIS A 34 -14.14 -3.56 18.00
N LEU A 35 -13.42 -3.05 18.99
CA LEU A 35 -13.98 -2.67 20.30
C LEU A 35 -14.85 -1.41 20.25
N PHE A 36 -14.70 -0.59 19.22
CA PHE A 36 -15.29 0.75 19.14
C PHE A 36 -16.09 1.01 17.85
N ALA A 37 -15.96 0.13 16.86
CA ALA A 37 -16.52 0.33 15.52
C ALA A 37 -17.08 -0.96 14.92
N GLY A 38 -18.18 -0.84 14.18
CA GLY A 38 -18.74 -1.94 13.39
C GLY A 38 -17.90 -2.24 12.14
N GLY A 39 -18.05 -3.43 11.56
CA GLY A 39 -17.24 -3.89 10.42
C GLY A 39 -17.26 -2.95 9.20
N GLY A 40 -18.39 -2.31 8.90
CA GLY A 40 -18.48 -1.32 7.82
C GLY A 40 -17.59 -0.10 8.05
N VAL A 41 -17.51 0.40 9.29
CA VAL A 41 -16.63 1.53 9.64
C VAL A 41 -15.17 1.11 9.49
N ILE A 42 -14.80 -0.08 9.98
CA ILE A 42 -13.44 -0.61 9.85
C ILE A 42 -13.03 -0.73 8.37
N LEU A 43 -13.91 -1.25 7.51
CA LEU A 43 -13.65 -1.34 6.07
C LEU A 43 -13.42 0.03 5.43
N VAL A 44 -14.24 1.02 5.76
CA VAL A 44 -14.04 2.40 5.29
C VAL A 44 -12.70 2.95 5.79
N THR A 45 -12.34 2.70 7.05
CA THR A 45 -11.05 3.11 7.60
C THR A 45 -9.88 2.47 6.86
N LEU A 46 -9.95 1.17 6.55
CA LEU A 46 -8.92 0.47 5.77
C LEU A 46 -8.77 1.04 4.35
N LEU A 47 -9.88 1.35 3.68
CA LEU A 47 -9.86 1.98 2.35
C LEU A 47 -9.20 3.36 2.38
N LEU A 48 -9.53 4.19 3.37
CA LEU A 48 -8.89 5.48 3.56
C LEU A 48 -7.41 5.33 3.91
N ALA A 49 -7.06 4.36 4.75
CA ALA A 49 -5.67 4.04 5.08
C ALA A 49 -4.88 3.61 3.84
N ALA A 50 -5.44 2.77 2.96
CA ALA A 50 -4.81 2.38 1.71
C ALA A 50 -4.50 3.59 0.82
N LEU A 51 -5.46 4.50 0.65
CA LEU A 51 -5.28 5.75 -0.09
C LEU A 51 -4.18 6.63 0.51
N ILE A 52 -4.23 6.86 1.82
CA ILE A 52 -3.28 7.70 2.55
C ILE A 52 -1.87 7.10 2.51
N PHE A 53 -1.73 5.80 2.75
CA PHE A 53 -0.43 5.14 2.73
C PHE A 53 0.15 5.08 1.33
N GLY A 54 -0.67 4.86 0.30
CA GLY A 54 -0.22 4.96 -1.09
C GLY A 54 0.33 6.35 -1.41
N PHE A 55 -0.38 7.40 -0.98
CA PHE A 55 0.08 8.79 -1.12
C PHE A 55 1.40 9.05 -0.41
N ILE A 56 1.53 8.64 0.85
CA ILE A 56 2.75 8.83 1.64
C ILE A 56 3.91 8.03 1.06
N ASP A 57 3.69 6.77 0.67
CA ASP A 57 4.70 5.89 0.06
C ASP A 57 5.27 6.54 -1.22
N ALA A 58 4.40 6.93 -2.15
CA ALA A 58 4.85 7.52 -3.42
C ALA A 58 5.51 8.90 -3.24
N LYS A 59 5.07 9.70 -2.25
CA LYS A 59 5.69 10.99 -1.94
C LYS A 59 7.06 10.84 -1.27
N THR A 60 7.25 9.78 -0.49
CA THR A 60 8.49 9.51 0.25
C THR A 60 9.51 8.75 -0.62
N PHE A 61 9.03 7.91 -1.51
CA PHE A 61 9.82 7.04 -2.38
C PHE A 61 9.50 7.29 -3.86
N ARG A 62 9.65 6.26 -4.70
CA ARG A 62 9.28 6.30 -6.11
C ARG A 62 7.92 5.68 -6.30
N PHE A 63 7.06 6.30 -7.09
CA PHE A 63 5.80 5.69 -7.53
C PHE A 63 6.06 4.32 -8.18
N THR A 64 5.39 3.28 -7.66
CA THR A 64 5.46 1.91 -8.20
C THR A 64 4.14 1.18 -7.94
N ALA A 65 3.82 0.19 -8.78
CA ALA A 65 2.67 -0.69 -8.57
C ALA A 65 2.88 -1.72 -7.44
N SER A 66 4.13 -1.93 -6.99
CA SER A 66 4.44 -2.94 -5.96
C SER A 66 3.80 -2.64 -4.61
N PHE A 67 3.78 -1.38 -4.17
CA PHE A 67 3.19 -1.02 -2.88
C PHE A 67 1.67 -1.25 -2.85
N PRO A 68 0.88 -0.81 -3.86
CA PRO A 68 -0.54 -1.15 -3.95
C PRO A 68 -0.84 -2.65 -3.90
N LEU A 69 -0.01 -3.48 -4.55
CA LEU A 69 -0.17 -4.94 -4.50
C LEU A 69 0.08 -5.49 -3.09
N LEU A 70 1.10 -4.98 -2.38
CA LEU A 70 1.36 -5.38 -0.99
C LEU A 70 0.23 -4.98 -0.05
N VAL A 71 -0.39 -3.82 -0.27
CA VAL A 71 -1.62 -3.41 0.46
C VAL A 71 -2.75 -4.41 0.21
N GLY A 72 -2.93 -4.85 -1.05
CA GLY A 72 -3.89 -5.89 -1.39
C GLY A 72 -3.61 -7.22 -0.66
N VAL A 73 -2.33 -7.62 -0.55
CA VAL A 73 -1.92 -8.81 0.21
C VAL A 73 -2.22 -8.65 1.70
N ALA A 74 -1.91 -7.50 2.30
CA ALA A 74 -2.24 -7.24 3.70
C ALA A 74 -3.74 -7.34 3.97
N TYR A 75 -4.57 -6.72 3.11
CA TYR A 75 -6.02 -6.83 3.23
C TYR A 75 -6.54 -8.26 2.96
N PHE A 76 -5.91 -9.01 2.07
CA PHE A 76 -6.25 -10.42 1.88
C PHE A 76 -6.07 -11.22 3.17
N LEU A 77 -4.98 -10.96 3.91
CA LEU A 77 -4.75 -11.59 5.22
C LEU A 77 -5.82 -11.16 6.23
N ASP A 78 -6.17 -9.87 6.29
CA ASP A 78 -7.29 -9.40 7.12
C ASP A 78 -8.60 -10.13 6.79
N MET A 79 -8.87 -10.34 5.51
CA MET A 79 -10.07 -11.06 5.07
C MET A 79 -10.10 -12.50 5.60
N GLN A 80 -8.95 -13.19 5.62
CA GLN A 80 -8.87 -14.55 6.17
C GLN A 80 -9.01 -14.59 7.69
N MET A 81 -8.62 -13.51 8.39
CA MET A 81 -8.54 -13.50 9.85
C MET A 81 -9.76 -12.87 10.54
N TYR A 82 -10.31 -11.80 9.97
CA TYR A 82 -11.22 -10.89 10.68
C TYR A 82 -12.55 -10.64 9.96
N PHE A 83 -12.62 -10.87 8.65
CA PHE A 83 -13.82 -10.56 7.87
C PHE A 83 -14.51 -11.81 7.33
N ASN A 84 -15.79 -11.65 6.96
CA ASN A 84 -16.52 -12.69 6.25
C ASN A 84 -16.14 -12.72 4.76
N ALA A 85 -16.42 -13.85 4.11
CA ALA A 85 -16.07 -14.09 2.71
C ALA A 85 -16.65 -13.04 1.74
N GLY A 86 -17.79 -12.41 2.07
CA GLY A 86 -18.44 -11.40 1.22
C GLY A 86 -17.63 -10.11 1.05
N THR A 87 -16.59 -9.90 1.86
CA THR A 87 -15.73 -8.71 1.80
C THR A 87 -14.62 -8.80 0.73
N TRP A 88 -14.57 -9.90 -0.04
CA TRP A 88 -13.60 -10.09 -1.13
C TRP A 88 -13.65 -8.98 -2.19
N ILE A 89 -14.83 -8.38 -2.41
CA ILE A 89 -15.03 -7.29 -3.37
C ILE A 89 -14.16 -6.06 -3.06
N TYR A 90 -13.77 -5.87 -1.80
CA TYR A 90 -12.95 -4.74 -1.40
C TYR A 90 -11.46 -4.97 -1.66
N LEU A 91 -11.01 -6.19 -1.95
CA LEU A 91 -9.62 -6.48 -2.27
C LEU A 91 -9.11 -5.71 -3.50
N PRO A 92 -9.76 -5.80 -4.68
CA PRO A 92 -9.36 -4.97 -5.81
C PRO A 92 -9.51 -3.47 -5.52
N ILE A 93 -10.51 -3.07 -4.72
CA ILE A 93 -10.73 -1.66 -4.34
C ILE A 93 -9.57 -1.14 -3.50
N MET A 94 -9.05 -1.93 -2.55
CA MET A 94 -7.88 -1.56 -1.72
C MET A 94 -6.64 -1.31 -2.58
N VAL A 95 -6.38 -2.18 -3.56
CA VAL A 95 -5.27 -2.01 -4.50
C VAL A 95 -5.45 -0.72 -5.32
N ILE A 96 -6.65 -0.49 -5.85
CA ILE A 96 -6.97 0.73 -6.61
C ILE A 96 -6.78 1.97 -5.75
N PHE A 97 -7.27 1.98 -4.51
CA PHE A 97 -7.13 3.12 -3.60
C PHE A 97 -5.68 3.41 -3.28
N ALA A 98 -4.87 2.39 -2.97
CA ALA A 98 -3.44 2.59 -2.76
C ALA A 98 -2.73 3.11 -4.01
N PHE A 99 -3.09 2.61 -5.20
CA PHE A 99 -2.54 3.08 -6.47
C PHE A 99 -2.92 4.53 -6.75
N VAL A 100 -4.20 4.90 -6.60
CA VAL A 100 -4.69 6.27 -6.75
C VAL A 100 -4.00 7.19 -5.74
N GLY A 101 -3.87 6.75 -4.49
CA GLY A 101 -3.11 7.48 -3.47
C GLY A 101 -1.69 7.77 -3.94
N GLY A 102 -0.99 6.75 -4.42
CA GLY A 102 0.36 6.91 -4.95
C GLY A 102 0.45 7.84 -6.16
N ALA A 103 -0.53 7.75 -7.07
CA ALA A 103 -0.60 8.61 -8.25
C ALA A 103 -0.79 10.09 -7.85
N LEU A 104 -1.59 10.36 -6.82
CA LEU A 104 -1.76 11.69 -6.24
C LEU A 104 -0.49 12.17 -5.51
N GLY A 105 0.24 11.24 -4.87
CA GLY A 105 1.49 11.53 -4.13
C GLY A 105 2.67 11.86 -5.03
N ALA A 106 2.72 11.28 -6.24
CA ALA A 106 3.76 11.54 -7.23
C ALA A 106 3.19 11.52 -8.67
N PRO A 107 2.47 12.58 -9.09
CA PRO A 107 1.79 12.63 -10.40
C PRO A 107 2.73 12.47 -11.60
N GLN A 108 4.00 12.89 -11.45
CA GLN A 108 5.03 12.75 -12.48
C GLN A 108 5.38 11.28 -12.74
N GLY A 109 5.38 10.44 -11.71
CA GLY A 109 5.67 9.02 -11.84
C GLY A 109 4.56 8.24 -12.56
N LEU A 110 3.32 8.74 -12.53
CA LEU A 110 2.23 8.18 -13.32
C LEU A 110 2.42 8.48 -14.82
N ARG A 111 2.84 9.70 -15.16
CA ARG A 111 3.07 10.12 -16.56
C ARG A 111 4.17 9.30 -17.23
N SER A 112 5.26 9.03 -16.51
CA SER A 112 6.36 8.21 -17.03
C SER A 112 5.97 6.75 -17.34
N LEU A 113 4.90 6.22 -16.74
CA LEU A 113 4.40 4.88 -17.08
C LEU A 113 3.58 4.85 -18.38
N GLY A 114 3.11 6.01 -18.86
CA GLY A 114 2.30 6.14 -20.08
C GLY A 114 3.08 6.65 -21.30
N GLU A 115 4.39 6.90 -21.15
CA GLU A 115 5.27 7.37 -22.23
C GLU A 115 6.17 6.24 -22.79
N GLU A 116 5.95 4.99 -22.37
CA GLU A 116 6.67 3.80 -22.88
C GLU A 116 6.10 3.23 -24.20
N ASP A 117 5.33 4.02 -24.97
CA ASP A 117 4.71 3.63 -26.25
C ASP A 117 5.45 4.19 -27.50
#